data_AF-N1PCM7-F1
#
_entry.id   AF-N1PCM7-F1
#
_cell.length_a   1.000
_cell.length_b   1.000
_cell.length_c   1.000
_cell.angle_alpha   90.00
_cell.angle_beta   90.00
_cell.angle_gamma   90.00
#
_symmetry.space_group_name_H-M   'P 1'
#
loop_
_entity.id
_entity.type
_entity.pdbx_description
1 polymer ?
#
loop_
_entity_poly.entity_id
_entity_poly.type
_entity_poly.pdbx_seq_one_letter_code
_entity_poly.pdbx_strand_id
1 'polypeptide(L)'
;MSFTDISFPYGPFVPHHVPKQYIENYFSWHATDSFLVLNTTLEDLVRLPKDRWRLVLRKHDASRKVDEWWEEDFDAVILANGHYSVPFIPEVPGLEAYLHRYPGRVEHSKIYRTPKAYSGQRVVVIGNSASGCDVVRQLLLNPEVRRPIYNSRRSQGRCDGKKPEPGVVWLPVISEFRSDGSILFADGTLLDHVDKVIYCTGYKASYPFWDSSKNGRPLYDYAADRIINNYQHTFIRDFPTLAFIGFPRVLTFRSFEYQAIAVARLWSNRNTRPLPQIADQRLWEKDRAQVTRAERKRFHQIDWDDGETMDWFRWLFEFAGLPQLEGHGRCPPVLDIRTRWAIEHIKKYHGQRGAGCSEVQDSRDDDEWEVVEPHRDSLSFL
;
A
#
# COMPACT_ATOMS: atom_id res chain seq x y z
N MET A 1 -7.74 -1.13 12.41
CA MET A 1 -6.42 -1.01 11.75
C MET A 1 -5.24 -1.09 12.70
N SER A 2 -5.37 -0.97 14.03
CA SER A 2 -4.25 -1.10 14.98
C SER A 2 -3.68 -2.53 15.08
N PHE A 3 -2.51 -2.72 15.70
CA PHE A 3 -2.03 -4.03 16.15
C PHE A 3 -2.95 -4.61 17.24
N THR A 4 -2.85 -5.91 17.51
CA THR A 4 -3.74 -6.62 18.47
C THR A 4 -3.58 -6.16 19.90
N ASP A 5 -2.35 -5.86 20.29
CA ASP A 5 -1.99 -5.58 21.68
C ASP A 5 -2.37 -4.17 22.12
N ILE A 6 -2.39 -3.21 21.19
CA ILE A 6 -2.69 -1.81 21.52
C ILE A 6 -3.62 -1.22 20.45
N SER A 7 -4.81 -0.79 20.88
CA SER A 7 -5.81 -0.16 20.01
C SER A 7 -5.51 1.32 19.76
N PHE A 8 -6.05 1.86 18.66
CA PHE A 8 -6.13 3.31 18.49
C PHE A 8 -7.07 3.92 19.55
N PRO A 9 -6.86 5.19 19.94
CA PRO A 9 -7.70 5.86 20.93
C PRO A 9 -9.16 6.07 20.46
N TYR A 10 -9.41 6.13 19.15
CA TYR A 10 -10.74 6.20 18.56
C TYR A 10 -10.75 5.61 17.15
N GLY A 11 -11.93 5.53 16.52
CA GLY A 11 -12.13 4.96 15.20
C GLY A 11 -13.57 5.18 14.70
N PRO A 12 -13.94 4.57 13.57
CA PRO A 12 -13.18 3.56 12.81
C PRO A 12 -12.13 4.14 11.84
N PHE A 13 -12.24 5.42 11.45
CA PHE A 13 -11.27 6.12 10.61
C PHE A 13 -10.67 7.30 11.37
N VAL A 14 -9.35 7.23 11.63
CA VAL A 14 -8.62 8.26 12.37
C VAL A 14 -7.80 9.13 11.42
N PRO A 15 -7.60 10.43 11.73
CA PRO A 15 -6.69 11.30 11.01
C PRO A 15 -5.25 10.81 11.15
N HIS A 16 -4.42 11.10 10.14
CA HIS A 16 -3.08 10.53 9.99
C HIS A 16 -2.11 10.77 11.17
N HIS A 17 -2.32 11.81 11.98
CA HIS A 17 -1.47 12.06 13.15
C HIS A 17 -1.65 11.01 14.26
N VAL A 18 -2.82 10.36 14.34
CA VAL A 18 -3.08 9.27 15.29
C VAL A 18 -2.22 8.03 15.00
N PRO A 19 -2.23 7.42 13.79
CA PRO A 19 -1.35 6.29 13.48
C PRO A 19 0.13 6.70 13.49
N LYS A 20 0.48 7.96 13.16
CA LYS A 20 1.86 8.46 13.30
C LYS A 20 2.32 8.36 14.76
N GLN A 21 1.60 9.00 15.68
CA GLN A 21 1.94 8.99 17.10
C GLN A 21 1.87 7.57 17.69
N TYR A 22 0.90 6.77 17.25
CA TYR A 22 0.80 5.36 17.63
C TYR A 22 2.07 4.57 17.28
N ILE A 23 2.60 4.72 16.05
CA ILE A 23 3.84 4.04 15.63
C ILE A 23 5.04 4.56 16.43
N GLU A 24 5.16 5.87 16.60
CA GLU A 24 6.25 6.49 17.38
C GLU A 24 6.28 5.96 18.82
N ASN A 25 5.12 5.85 19.46
CA ASN A 25 5.00 5.34 20.81
C ASN A 25 5.12 3.81 20.90
N TYR A 26 4.84 3.08 19.81
CA TYR A 26 4.84 1.61 19.81
C TYR A 26 6.19 1.03 20.23
N PHE A 27 7.29 1.62 19.76
CA PHE A 27 8.63 1.20 20.15
C PHE A 27 8.90 1.43 21.64
N SER A 28 8.49 2.58 22.19
CA SER A 28 8.64 2.86 23.62
C SER A 28 7.77 1.97 24.49
N TRP A 29 6.52 1.69 24.11
CA TRP A 29 5.62 0.79 24.85
C TRP A 29 6.16 -0.63 24.96
N HIS A 30 6.93 -1.08 23.98
CA HIS A 30 7.58 -2.39 23.98
C HIS A 30 9.07 -2.36 24.35
N ALA A 31 9.61 -1.18 24.71
CA ALA A 31 11.04 -0.97 24.99
C ALA A 31 11.97 -1.52 23.88
N THR A 32 11.56 -1.36 22.61
CA THR A 32 12.29 -1.82 21.42
C THR A 32 12.96 -0.71 20.64
N ASP A 33 12.95 0.51 21.17
CA ASP A 33 13.67 1.67 20.63
C ASP A 33 15.17 1.41 20.51
N SER A 34 15.75 0.65 21.45
CA SER A 34 17.16 0.25 21.44
C SER A 34 17.58 -0.62 20.24
N PHE A 35 16.62 -1.22 19.53
CA PHE A 35 16.89 -2.00 18.32
C PHE A 35 16.96 -1.16 17.05
N LEU A 36 16.60 0.13 17.13
CA LEU A 36 16.53 1.01 15.96
C LEU A 36 17.86 1.72 15.70
N VAL A 37 18.36 1.58 14.48
CA VAL A 37 19.46 2.40 13.96
C VAL A 37 18.89 3.44 13.01
N LEU A 38 18.53 4.61 13.55
CA LEU A 38 17.89 5.70 12.79
C LEU A 38 18.88 6.44 11.88
N ASN A 39 18.35 7.20 10.92
CA ASN A 39 19.12 8.00 9.96
C ASN A 39 20.13 7.20 9.14
N THR A 40 19.87 5.92 8.95
CA THR A 40 20.76 4.97 8.27
C THR A 40 20.06 4.42 7.04
N THR A 41 20.77 4.42 5.91
CA THR A 41 20.31 3.87 4.63
C THR A 41 21.02 2.55 4.37
N LEU A 42 20.27 1.54 3.94
CA LEU A 42 20.84 0.33 3.36
C LEU A 42 21.18 0.60 1.90
N GLU A 43 22.47 0.55 1.58
CA GLU A 43 23.00 0.88 0.26
C GLU A 43 23.29 -0.37 -0.58
N ASP A 44 23.63 -1.50 0.06
CA ASP A 44 23.82 -2.80 -0.61
C ASP A 44 23.44 -3.96 0.31
N LEU A 45 22.87 -5.01 -0.27
CA LEU A 45 22.51 -6.26 0.41
C LEU A 45 23.04 -7.44 -0.40
N VAL A 46 24.00 -8.16 0.19
CA VAL A 46 24.74 -9.22 -0.50
C VAL A 46 24.58 -10.55 0.24
N ARG A 47 24.23 -11.60 -0.49
CA ARG A 47 24.23 -12.97 0.03
C ARG A 47 25.65 -13.48 0.24
N LEU A 48 25.91 -13.99 1.43
CA LEU A 48 27.14 -14.66 1.82
C LEU A 48 26.97 -16.19 1.80
N PRO A 49 28.07 -16.97 1.89
CA PRO A 49 27.99 -18.41 2.11
C PRO A 49 27.15 -18.78 3.35
N LYS A 50 26.57 -19.98 3.35
CA LYS A 50 25.69 -20.49 4.43
C LYS A 50 24.42 -19.66 4.67
N ASP A 51 23.88 -19.04 3.61
CA ASP A 51 22.62 -18.27 3.67
C ASP A 51 22.63 -17.09 4.65
N ARG A 52 23.81 -16.51 4.87
CA ARG A 52 23.97 -15.26 5.63
C ARG A 52 23.92 -14.06 4.69
N TRP A 53 23.83 -12.87 5.25
CA TRP A 53 23.69 -11.62 4.52
C TRP A 53 24.68 -10.59 5.03
N ARG A 54 25.27 -9.84 4.12
CA ARG A 54 26.03 -8.63 4.43
C ARG A 54 25.22 -7.41 4.03
N LEU A 55 25.09 -6.48 4.96
CA LEU A 55 24.50 -5.17 4.73
C LEU A 55 25.63 -4.14 4.63
N VAL A 56 25.58 -3.29 3.61
CA VAL A 56 26.40 -2.08 3.52
C VAL A 56 25.51 -0.90 3.91
N LEU A 57 25.88 -0.23 4.98
CA LEU A 57 25.06 0.79 5.64
C LEU A 57 25.73 2.15 5.52
N ARG A 58 24.92 3.20 5.33
CA ARG A 58 25.37 4.59 5.26
C ARG A 58 24.57 5.46 6.20
N LYS A 59 25.26 6.29 6.98
CA LYS A 59 24.68 7.33 7.82
C LYS A 59 25.30 8.68 7.48
N HIS A 60 24.47 9.66 7.15
CA HIS A 60 24.93 11.01 6.90
C HIS A 60 25.07 11.78 8.22
N ASP A 61 26.28 12.20 8.58
CA ASP A 61 26.52 13.12 9.68
C ASP A 61 26.43 14.57 9.16
N ALA A 62 25.29 15.21 9.42
CA ALA A 62 25.03 16.58 9.00
C ALA A 62 25.99 17.61 9.64
N SER A 63 26.51 17.32 10.84
CA SER A 63 27.40 18.24 11.57
C SER A 63 28.80 18.27 10.97
N ARG A 64 29.33 17.09 10.65
CA ARG A 64 30.65 16.91 10.04
C ARG A 64 30.60 16.99 8.51
N LYS A 65 29.40 16.94 7.91
CA LYS A 65 29.16 16.89 6.46
C LYS A 65 29.89 15.71 5.79
N VAL A 66 29.87 14.57 6.45
CA VAL A 66 30.49 13.33 5.96
C VAL A 66 29.49 12.19 5.99
N ASP A 67 29.69 11.22 5.11
CA ASP A 67 28.99 9.95 5.16
C ASP A 67 29.84 8.93 5.90
N GLU A 68 29.26 8.34 6.94
CA GLU A 68 29.82 7.22 7.67
C GLU A 68 29.29 5.92 7.05
N TRP A 69 30.21 5.02 6.72
CA TRP A 69 29.92 3.75 6.07
C TRP A 69 30.45 2.59 6.91
N TRP A 70 29.68 1.53 7.00
CA TRP A 70 30.11 0.30 7.66
C TRP A 70 29.37 -0.92 7.09
N GLU A 71 29.90 -2.10 7.39
CA GLU A 71 29.32 -3.38 7.00
C GLU A 71 28.91 -4.17 8.24
N GLU A 72 27.79 -4.88 8.14
CA GLU A 72 27.34 -5.80 9.18
C GLU A 72 26.82 -7.11 8.56
N ASP A 73 27.18 -8.23 9.17
CA ASP A 73 26.78 -9.56 8.73
C ASP A 73 25.65 -10.09 9.62
N PHE A 74 24.57 -10.57 9.01
CA PHE A 74 23.39 -11.12 9.67
C PHE A 74 23.05 -12.52 9.17
N ASP A 75 22.47 -13.34 10.04
CA ASP A 75 22.01 -14.68 9.66
C ASP A 75 20.70 -14.65 8.86
N ALA A 76 19.86 -13.64 9.09
CA ALA A 76 18.60 -13.45 8.39
C ALA A 76 18.23 -11.98 8.22
N VAL A 77 17.47 -11.67 7.16
CA VAL A 77 17.06 -10.30 6.79
C VAL A 77 15.57 -10.26 6.49
N ILE A 78 14.89 -9.27 7.05
CA ILE A 78 13.50 -8.97 6.75
C ILE A 78 13.45 -7.68 5.92
N LEU A 79 12.86 -7.75 4.73
CA LEU A 79 12.61 -6.59 3.90
C LEU A 79 11.23 -6.01 4.22
N ALA A 80 11.24 -4.83 4.84
CA ALA A 80 10.05 -4.07 5.24
C ALA A 80 10.13 -2.59 4.80
N ASN A 81 10.83 -2.30 3.69
CA ASN A 81 11.05 -0.95 3.18
C ASN A 81 9.82 -0.31 2.48
N GLY A 82 8.73 -1.07 2.35
CA GLY A 82 7.51 -0.64 1.69
C GLY A 82 7.64 -0.40 0.18
N HIS A 83 6.55 0.03 -0.44
CA HIS A 83 6.42 0.14 -1.90
C HIS A 83 5.64 1.38 -2.36
N TYR A 84 5.53 2.39 -1.50
CA TYR A 84 4.86 3.67 -1.78
C TYR A 84 5.82 4.87 -1.81
N SER A 85 7.07 4.62 -2.21
CA SER A 85 8.13 5.63 -2.24
C SER A 85 8.45 6.14 -3.64
N VAL A 86 8.47 5.30 -4.68
CA VAL A 86 8.80 5.74 -6.05
C VAL A 86 7.52 6.00 -6.85
N PRO A 87 7.16 7.26 -7.15
CA PRO A 87 5.95 7.57 -7.92
C PRO A 87 5.93 6.87 -9.27
N PHE A 88 4.74 6.41 -9.69
CA PHE A 88 4.53 5.96 -11.06
C PHE A 88 3.85 7.07 -11.86
N ILE A 89 4.54 7.62 -12.85
CA ILE A 89 3.96 8.54 -13.84
C ILE A 89 4.02 7.84 -15.19
N PRO A 90 2.88 7.55 -15.85
CA PRO A 90 2.88 6.93 -17.16
C PRO A 90 3.41 7.91 -18.21
N GLU A 91 4.10 7.38 -19.21
CA GLU A 91 4.50 8.14 -20.39
C GLU A 91 3.26 8.52 -21.21
N VAL A 92 3.18 9.79 -21.58
CA VAL A 92 2.12 10.36 -22.41
C VAL A 92 2.78 11.30 -23.42
N PRO A 93 2.37 11.27 -24.70
CA PRO A 93 2.87 12.20 -25.71
C PRO A 93 2.86 13.66 -25.22
N GLY A 94 3.99 14.35 -25.41
CA GLY A 94 4.17 15.76 -25.05
C GLY A 94 4.38 16.06 -23.56
N LEU A 95 4.26 15.08 -22.65
CA LEU A 95 4.39 15.30 -21.21
C LEU A 95 5.75 15.90 -20.81
N GLU A 96 6.85 15.40 -21.37
CA GLU A 96 8.20 15.91 -21.07
C GLU A 96 8.34 17.38 -21.46
N ALA A 97 7.95 17.75 -22.68
CA ALA A 97 7.94 19.13 -23.13
C ALA A 97 7.03 20.02 -22.27
N TYR A 98 5.87 19.49 -21.84
CA TYR A 98 4.94 20.17 -20.95
C TYR A 98 5.55 20.46 -19.57
N LEU A 99 6.24 19.47 -18.98
CA LEU A 99 6.94 19.61 -17.70
C LEU A 99 8.01 20.69 -17.75
N HIS A 100 8.79 20.73 -18.84
CA HIS A 100 9.82 21.75 -19.05
C HIS A 100 9.21 23.14 -19.26
N ARG A 101 8.12 23.24 -20.02
CA ARG A 101 7.47 24.52 -20.34
C ARG A 101 6.71 25.11 -19.14
N TYR A 102 6.12 24.25 -18.32
CA TYR A 102 5.26 24.63 -17.20
C TYR A 102 5.71 23.95 -15.89
N PRO A 103 6.87 24.35 -15.34
CA PRO A 103 7.43 23.72 -14.14
C PRO A 103 6.45 23.85 -12.97
N GLY A 104 6.26 22.74 -12.26
CA GLY A 104 5.36 22.66 -11.11
C GLY A 104 3.88 22.50 -11.43
N ARG A 105 3.43 22.53 -12.70
CA ARG A 105 2.01 22.25 -13.03
C ARG A 105 1.63 20.80 -12.84
N VAL A 106 2.57 19.88 -13.07
CA VAL A 106 2.34 18.45 -12.93
C VAL A 106 3.01 17.96 -11.65
N GLU A 107 2.28 17.19 -10.88
CA GLU A 107 2.73 16.61 -9.63
C GLU A 107 2.15 15.23 -9.39
N HIS A 108 2.72 14.49 -8.45
CA HIS A 108 2.19 13.20 -8.00
C HIS A 108 1.55 13.34 -6.62
N SER A 109 0.56 12.51 -6.30
CA SER A 109 -0.11 12.47 -4.99
C SER A 109 0.85 12.32 -3.79
N LYS A 110 2.08 11.84 -4.03
CA LYS A 110 3.16 11.78 -3.02
C LYS A 110 3.48 13.14 -2.41
N ILE A 111 3.39 14.23 -3.18
CA ILE A 111 3.71 15.58 -2.72
C ILE A 111 2.48 16.35 -2.23
N TYR A 112 1.27 15.84 -2.49
CA TYR A 112 0.04 16.44 -2.01
C TYR A 112 0.02 16.51 -0.47
N ARG A 113 -0.42 17.65 0.09
CA ARG A 113 -0.51 17.86 1.55
C ARG A 113 -1.85 18.41 2.00
N THR A 114 -2.37 19.42 1.30
CA THR A 114 -3.61 20.11 1.68
C THR A 114 -4.32 20.65 0.44
N PRO A 115 -5.67 20.63 0.40
CA PRO A 115 -6.43 21.21 -0.70
C PRO A 115 -6.30 22.74 -0.78
N LYS A 116 -5.81 23.42 0.27
CA LYS A 116 -5.61 24.88 0.30
C LYS A 116 -4.59 25.37 -0.73
N ALA A 117 -3.63 24.52 -1.11
CA ALA A 117 -2.63 24.87 -2.13
C ALA A 117 -3.23 25.04 -3.54
N TYR A 118 -4.49 24.64 -3.74
CA TYR A 118 -5.18 24.65 -5.03
C TYR A 118 -6.35 25.65 -5.08
N SER A 119 -6.44 26.56 -4.11
CA SER A 119 -7.45 27.62 -4.10
C SER A 119 -7.38 28.45 -5.39
N GLY A 120 -8.52 28.65 -6.05
CA GLY A 120 -8.68 29.34 -7.33
C GLY A 120 -8.22 28.57 -8.57
N GLN A 121 -7.59 27.41 -8.43
CA GLN A 121 -6.94 26.69 -9.53
C GLN A 121 -7.87 25.68 -10.20
N ARG A 122 -7.78 25.58 -11.53
CA ARG A 122 -8.38 24.50 -12.32
C ARG A 122 -7.51 23.25 -12.23
N VAL A 123 -8.02 22.22 -11.54
CA VAL A 123 -7.27 20.99 -11.23
C VAL A 123 -7.77 19.78 -12.03
N VAL A 124 -6.83 19.02 -12.58
CA VAL A 124 -7.04 17.69 -13.15
C VAL A 124 -6.39 16.65 -12.23
N VAL A 125 -7.16 15.69 -11.73
CA VAL A 125 -6.66 14.52 -11.00
C VAL A 125 -6.65 13.33 -11.95
N ILE A 126 -5.54 12.60 -12.02
CA ILE A 126 -5.40 11.42 -12.90
C ILE A 126 -5.38 10.17 -12.05
N GLY A 127 -6.38 9.31 -12.22
CA GLY A 127 -6.53 8.05 -11.49
C GLY A 127 -7.63 8.11 -10.43
N ASN A 128 -8.28 6.96 -10.22
CA ASN A 128 -9.49 6.80 -9.40
C ASN A 128 -9.41 5.58 -8.47
N SER A 129 -8.19 5.21 -8.06
CA SER A 129 -7.99 4.34 -6.90
C SER A 129 -7.99 5.17 -5.60
N ALA A 130 -7.62 4.58 -4.46
CA ALA A 130 -7.73 5.21 -3.14
C ALA A 130 -7.21 6.67 -3.09
N SER A 131 -6.01 6.94 -3.59
CA SER A 131 -5.45 8.31 -3.61
C SER A 131 -6.24 9.26 -4.50
N GLY A 132 -6.71 8.80 -5.66
CA GLY A 132 -7.51 9.61 -6.58
C GLY A 132 -8.84 10.01 -5.96
N CYS A 133 -9.52 9.04 -5.35
CA CYS A 133 -10.77 9.26 -4.64
C CYS A 133 -10.61 10.26 -3.49
N ASP A 134 -9.61 10.04 -2.62
CA ASP A 134 -9.34 10.93 -1.49
C ASP A 134 -8.97 12.35 -1.92
N VAL A 135 -8.07 12.50 -2.91
CA VAL A 135 -7.64 13.83 -3.40
C VAL A 135 -8.81 14.57 -4.04
N VAL A 136 -9.60 13.92 -4.89
CA VAL A 136 -10.79 14.56 -5.49
C VAL A 136 -11.75 15.02 -4.41
N ARG A 137 -12.06 14.16 -3.43
CA ARG A 137 -12.97 14.51 -2.33
C ARG A 137 -12.43 15.66 -1.48
N GLN A 138 -11.14 15.67 -1.14
CA GLN A 138 -10.55 16.77 -0.38
C GLN A 138 -10.57 18.09 -1.15
N LEU A 139 -10.34 18.06 -2.46
CA LEU A 139 -10.46 19.24 -3.32
C LEU A 139 -11.91 19.74 -3.39
N LEU A 140 -12.89 18.85 -3.49
CA LEU A 140 -14.31 19.23 -3.50
C LEU A 140 -14.77 19.86 -2.19
N LEU A 141 -14.29 19.34 -1.06
CA LEU A 141 -14.61 19.84 0.28
C LEU A 141 -14.03 21.24 0.55
N ASN A 142 -13.01 21.66 -0.20
CA ASN A 142 -12.49 23.02 -0.11
C ASN A 142 -13.24 23.95 -1.10
N PRO A 143 -14.10 24.88 -0.61
CA PRO A 143 -14.89 25.75 -1.47
C PRO A 143 -14.04 26.76 -2.26
N GLU A 144 -12.80 27.01 -1.86
CA GLU A 144 -11.90 27.92 -2.56
C GLU A 144 -11.34 27.30 -3.85
N VAL A 145 -11.39 25.98 -4.03
CA VAL A 145 -10.89 25.33 -5.25
C VAL A 145 -11.88 25.53 -6.39
N ARG A 146 -11.38 25.91 -7.57
CA ARG A 146 -12.23 26.17 -8.73
C ARG A 146 -12.90 24.90 -9.22
N ARG A 147 -14.23 24.93 -9.35
CA ARG A 147 -15.04 23.84 -9.89
C ARG A 147 -15.27 23.99 -11.41
N PRO A 148 -15.52 22.89 -12.14
CA PRO A 148 -15.51 21.51 -11.65
C PRO A 148 -14.09 20.98 -11.43
N ILE A 149 -13.95 19.96 -10.57
CA ILE A 149 -12.73 19.16 -10.47
C ILE A 149 -12.78 18.11 -11.57
N TYR A 150 -11.74 18.07 -12.41
CA TYR A 150 -11.65 17.09 -13.50
C TYR A 150 -10.95 15.85 -12.98
N ASN A 151 -11.56 14.67 -13.14
CA ASN A 151 -10.98 13.39 -12.76
C ASN A 151 -10.84 12.49 -13.98
N SER A 152 -9.61 12.30 -14.45
CA SER A 152 -9.26 11.43 -15.57
C SER A 152 -9.15 9.99 -15.11
N ARG A 153 -9.91 9.08 -15.74
CA ARG A 153 -9.95 7.67 -15.39
C ARG A 153 -10.00 6.77 -16.63
N ARG A 154 -9.43 5.56 -16.48
CA ARG A 154 -9.41 4.53 -17.54
C ARG A 154 -10.65 3.65 -17.53
N SER A 155 -11.20 3.39 -16.35
CA SER A 155 -12.33 2.50 -16.12
C SER A 155 -13.03 2.92 -14.83
N GLN A 156 -14.23 2.40 -14.57
CA GLN A 156 -14.88 2.59 -13.27
C GLN A 156 -13.99 2.02 -12.16
N GLY A 157 -13.72 2.85 -11.15
CA GLY A 157 -12.91 2.51 -10.00
C GLY A 157 -13.75 2.05 -8.81
N ARG A 158 -13.09 1.52 -7.78
CA ARG A 158 -13.76 0.99 -6.59
C ARG A 158 -14.54 2.05 -5.79
N CYS A 159 -14.06 3.30 -5.77
CA CYS A 159 -14.76 4.38 -5.08
C CYS A 159 -15.72 5.16 -6.00
N ASP A 160 -15.87 4.76 -7.26
CA ASP A 160 -16.74 5.47 -8.20
C ASP A 160 -18.18 4.99 -8.03
N GLY A 161 -19.10 5.93 -7.81
CA GLY A 161 -20.54 5.68 -7.91
C GLY A 161 -21.00 5.43 -9.36
N LYS A 162 -22.32 5.37 -9.59
CA LYS A 162 -22.89 5.27 -10.94
C LYS A 162 -22.70 6.57 -11.76
N LYS A 163 -22.57 7.71 -11.08
CA LYS A 163 -22.43 9.05 -11.66
C LYS A 163 -21.35 9.83 -10.88
N PRO A 164 -20.72 10.84 -11.49
CA PRO A 164 -19.77 11.69 -10.76
C PRO A 164 -20.50 12.46 -9.65
N GLU A 165 -19.79 12.71 -8.54
CA GLU A 165 -20.28 13.58 -7.48
C GLU A 165 -20.53 15.01 -8.00
N PRO A 166 -21.51 15.75 -7.46
CA PRO A 166 -21.75 17.14 -7.84
C PRO A 166 -20.48 18.00 -7.73
N GLY A 167 -20.07 18.62 -8.85
CA GLY A 167 -18.84 19.40 -8.92
C GLY A 167 -17.62 18.63 -9.44
N VAL A 168 -17.77 17.34 -9.77
CA VAL A 168 -16.75 16.52 -10.45
C VAL A 168 -17.17 16.28 -11.90
N VAL A 169 -16.20 16.33 -12.80
CA VAL A 169 -16.35 15.87 -14.19
C VAL A 169 -15.39 14.72 -14.43
N TRP A 170 -15.93 13.57 -14.87
CA TRP A 170 -15.10 12.46 -15.30
C TRP A 170 -14.64 12.67 -16.74
N LEU A 171 -13.34 12.46 -16.96
CA LEU A 171 -12.72 12.48 -18.28
C LEU A 171 -12.08 11.11 -18.56
N PRO A 172 -11.91 10.71 -19.83
CA PRO A 172 -11.17 9.50 -20.16
C PRO A 172 -9.66 9.72 -19.93
N VAL A 173 -8.84 8.77 -20.38
CA VAL A 173 -7.38 8.91 -20.31
C VAL A 173 -6.89 10.08 -21.16
N ILE A 174 -5.79 10.71 -20.72
CA ILE A 174 -5.10 11.75 -21.49
C ILE A 174 -4.40 11.09 -22.68
N SER A 175 -4.59 11.66 -23.86
CA SER A 175 -3.92 11.27 -25.09
C SER A 175 -2.64 12.06 -25.33
N GLU A 176 -2.63 13.37 -25.01
CA GLU A 176 -1.52 14.26 -25.31
C GLU A 176 -1.51 15.49 -24.38
N PHE A 177 -0.32 15.89 -23.96
CA PHE A 177 -0.05 17.21 -23.38
C PHE A 177 0.48 18.16 -24.46
N ARG A 178 -0.22 19.27 -24.71
CA ARG A 178 0.13 20.19 -25.80
C ARG A 178 1.02 21.34 -25.32
N SER A 179 1.82 21.89 -26.24
CA SER A 179 2.79 22.95 -25.98
C SER A 179 2.15 24.30 -25.60
N ASP A 180 0.89 24.51 -25.98
CA ASP A 180 0.09 25.70 -25.61
C ASP A 180 -0.47 25.64 -24.18
N GLY A 181 -0.26 24.52 -23.48
CA GLY A 181 -0.72 24.31 -22.11
C GLY A 181 -2.04 23.54 -22.00
N SER A 182 -2.70 23.23 -23.11
CA SER A 182 -3.92 22.43 -23.15
C SER A 182 -3.65 20.92 -23.06
N ILE A 183 -4.66 20.16 -22.63
CA ILE A 183 -4.58 18.71 -22.44
C ILE A 183 -5.68 18.05 -23.29
N LEU A 184 -5.27 17.14 -24.17
CA LEU A 184 -6.17 16.37 -25.05
C LEU A 184 -6.50 15.02 -24.41
N PHE A 185 -7.78 14.68 -24.38
CA PHE A 185 -8.30 13.43 -23.84
C PHE A 185 -8.71 12.46 -24.98
N ALA A 186 -8.83 11.17 -24.66
CA ALA A 186 -9.08 10.12 -25.65
C ALA A 186 -10.42 10.22 -26.40
N ASP A 187 -11.39 10.95 -25.86
CA ASP A 187 -12.67 11.25 -26.52
C ASP A 187 -12.60 12.49 -27.43
N GLY A 188 -11.43 13.11 -27.57
CA GLY A 188 -11.24 14.36 -28.32
C GLY A 188 -11.51 15.62 -27.50
N THR A 189 -11.93 15.50 -26.23
CA THR A 189 -12.09 16.65 -25.33
C THR A 189 -10.75 17.37 -25.17
N LEU A 190 -10.75 18.69 -25.35
CA LEU A 190 -9.60 19.55 -25.12
C LEU A 190 -9.87 20.40 -23.89
N LEU A 191 -8.99 20.29 -22.88
CA LEU A 191 -9.08 21.12 -21.68
C LEU A 191 -7.96 22.16 -21.69
N ASP A 192 -8.35 23.42 -21.73
CA ASP A 192 -7.45 24.57 -21.64
C ASP A 192 -7.27 25.08 -20.20
N HIS A 193 -6.37 26.04 -20.02
CA HIS A 193 -6.17 26.78 -18.76
C HIS A 193 -6.07 25.88 -17.52
N VAL A 194 -5.40 24.74 -17.64
CA VAL A 194 -5.14 23.83 -16.51
C VAL A 194 -4.00 24.38 -15.68
N ASP A 195 -4.29 24.64 -14.41
CA ASP A 195 -3.30 25.17 -13.46
C ASP A 195 -2.50 24.04 -12.81
N LYS A 196 -3.17 22.91 -12.52
CA LYS A 196 -2.56 21.75 -11.86
C LYS A 196 -3.05 20.41 -12.39
N VAL A 197 -2.11 19.48 -12.50
CA VAL A 197 -2.32 18.08 -12.83
C VAL A 197 -1.74 17.23 -11.71
N ILE A 198 -2.58 16.43 -11.05
CA ILE A 198 -2.18 15.59 -9.92
C ILE A 198 -2.30 14.11 -10.34
N TYR A 199 -1.17 13.47 -10.55
CA TYR A 199 -1.07 12.03 -10.80
C TYR A 199 -1.34 11.25 -9.51
N CYS A 200 -2.46 10.52 -9.49
CA CYS A 200 -2.85 9.55 -8.47
C CYS A 200 -2.70 8.11 -9.01
N THR A 201 -1.62 7.87 -9.75
CA THR A 201 -1.34 6.65 -10.52
C THR A 201 -0.58 5.58 -9.75
N GLY A 202 -0.25 5.84 -8.48
CA GLY A 202 0.36 4.87 -7.59
C GLY A 202 1.89 4.89 -7.66
N TYR A 203 2.50 3.76 -7.35
CA TYR A 203 3.94 3.68 -7.10
C TYR A 203 4.54 2.42 -7.71
N LYS A 204 5.85 2.45 -7.94
CA LYS A 204 6.67 1.28 -8.29
C LYS A 204 7.38 0.74 -7.05
N ALA A 205 7.46 -0.59 -6.94
CA ALA A 205 8.35 -1.23 -5.98
C ALA A 205 9.81 -0.88 -6.29
N SER A 206 10.64 -0.68 -5.27
CA SER A 206 12.03 -0.29 -5.46
C SER A 206 12.90 -0.92 -4.40
N TYR A 207 13.97 -1.56 -4.86
CA TYR A 207 14.97 -2.25 -4.03
C TYR A 207 16.37 -1.84 -4.52
N PRO A 208 16.76 -0.56 -4.34
CA PRO A 208 17.99 -0.03 -4.92
C PRO A 208 19.26 -0.67 -4.32
N PHE A 209 19.13 -1.28 -3.15
CA PHE A 209 20.17 -2.04 -2.46
C PHE A 209 20.35 -3.47 -2.97
N TRP A 210 19.54 -3.95 -3.94
CA TRP A 210 19.62 -5.31 -4.42
C TRP A 210 20.35 -5.41 -5.76
N ASP A 211 21.56 -5.96 -5.73
CA ASP A 211 22.32 -6.29 -6.93
C ASP A 211 22.03 -7.74 -7.40
N SER A 212 21.46 -7.87 -8.60
CA SER A 212 21.12 -9.18 -9.17
C SER A 212 22.35 -10.00 -9.54
N SER A 213 23.47 -9.35 -9.88
CA SER A 213 24.72 -10.03 -10.23
C SER A 213 25.37 -10.67 -9.01
N LYS A 214 25.31 -9.99 -7.85
CA LYS A 214 25.83 -10.49 -6.57
C LYS A 214 24.93 -11.55 -5.94
N ASN A 215 23.61 -11.39 -6.07
CA ASN A 215 22.63 -12.30 -5.45
C ASN A 215 22.14 -13.42 -6.39
N GLY A 216 22.65 -13.46 -7.61
CA GLY A 216 22.37 -14.51 -8.61
C GLY A 216 21.03 -14.39 -9.34
N ARG A 217 20.14 -13.47 -8.93
CA ARG A 217 18.87 -13.18 -9.62
C ARG A 217 18.28 -11.82 -9.21
N PRO A 218 17.36 -11.25 -10.00
CA PRO A 218 16.53 -10.14 -9.55
C PRO A 218 15.64 -10.53 -8.36
N LEU A 219 15.39 -9.57 -7.49
CA LEU A 219 14.45 -9.69 -6.37
C LEU A 219 12.99 -9.57 -6.81
N TYR A 220 12.76 -8.72 -7.81
CA TYR A 220 11.44 -8.31 -8.28
C TYR A 220 11.33 -8.41 -9.80
N ASP A 221 10.20 -8.91 -10.28
CA ASP A 221 9.83 -8.94 -11.69
C ASP A 221 8.95 -7.72 -11.99
N TYR A 222 9.54 -6.72 -12.63
CA TYR A 222 8.87 -5.47 -12.99
C TYR A 222 7.84 -5.63 -14.12
N ALA A 223 7.98 -6.66 -14.97
CA ALA A 223 7.02 -6.92 -16.03
C ALA A 223 5.76 -7.59 -15.48
N ALA A 224 5.94 -8.51 -14.52
CA ALA A 224 4.84 -9.20 -13.85
C ALA A 224 4.33 -8.50 -12.57
N ASP A 225 4.92 -7.37 -12.16
CA ASP A 225 4.59 -6.61 -10.94
C ASP A 225 4.57 -7.49 -9.67
N ARG A 226 5.60 -8.36 -9.50
CA ARG A 226 5.66 -9.30 -8.36
C ARG A 226 7.07 -9.60 -7.84
N ILE A 227 7.15 -9.98 -6.57
CA ILE A 227 8.36 -10.50 -5.94
C ILE A 227 8.61 -11.92 -6.46
N ILE A 228 9.84 -12.20 -6.88
CA ILE A 228 10.22 -13.50 -7.44
C ILE A 228 10.39 -14.53 -6.32
N ASN A 229 9.86 -15.74 -6.54
CA ASN A 229 9.94 -16.87 -5.61
C ASN A 229 9.31 -16.59 -4.23
N ASN A 230 8.25 -15.79 -4.19
CA ASN A 230 7.63 -15.36 -2.95
C ASN A 230 6.38 -16.18 -2.62
N TYR A 231 6.46 -17.03 -1.60
CA TYR A 231 5.37 -17.87 -1.10
C TYR A 231 4.58 -17.16 0.00
N GLN A 232 3.24 -17.24 -0.06
CA GLN A 232 2.32 -16.61 0.90
C GLN A 232 2.59 -15.12 1.12
N HIS A 233 3.09 -14.47 0.07
CA HIS A 233 3.54 -13.09 0.06
C HIS A 233 4.59 -12.71 1.13
N THR A 234 5.26 -13.69 1.72
CA THR A 234 6.07 -13.53 2.95
C THR A 234 7.42 -14.23 2.83
N PHE A 235 7.44 -15.52 2.48
CA PHE A 235 8.65 -16.35 2.49
C PHE A 235 9.31 -16.38 1.12
N ILE A 236 10.64 -16.37 1.05
CA ILE A 236 11.39 -16.47 -0.20
C ILE A 236 11.95 -17.87 -0.36
N ARG A 237 11.45 -18.62 -1.36
CA ARG A 237 11.68 -20.08 -1.45
C ARG A 237 13.14 -20.48 -1.53
N ASP A 238 13.94 -19.70 -2.26
CA ASP A 238 15.35 -19.95 -2.53
C ASP A 238 16.30 -19.16 -1.62
N PHE A 239 15.74 -18.29 -0.77
CA PHE A 239 16.45 -17.54 0.25
C PHE A 239 15.73 -17.72 1.60
N PRO A 240 15.92 -18.85 2.30
CA PRO A 240 15.14 -19.22 3.49
C PRO A 240 15.32 -18.26 4.67
N THR A 241 16.43 -17.52 4.69
CA THR A 241 16.76 -16.48 5.68
C THR A 241 16.39 -15.07 5.20
N LEU A 242 15.63 -14.94 4.11
CA LEU A 242 15.09 -13.69 3.61
C LEU A 242 13.55 -13.74 3.62
N ALA A 243 12.92 -12.72 4.17
CA ALA A 243 11.45 -12.60 4.18
C ALA A 243 11.00 -11.19 3.84
N PHE A 244 9.76 -11.06 3.37
CA PHE A 244 9.09 -9.79 3.14
C PHE A 244 7.94 -9.59 4.13
N ILE A 245 7.84 -8.39 4.69
CA ILE A 245 6.71 -7.99 5.53
C ILE A 245 6.12 -6.70 4.98
N GLY A 246 4.80 -6.68 4.81
CA GLY A 246 4.05 -5.49 4.46
C GLY A 246 4.04 -5.10 2.99
N PHE A 247 4.41 -6.03 2.09
CA PHE A 247 4.25 -5.84 0.65
C PHE A 247 2.80 -6.02 0.16
N PRO A 248 2.00 -7.00 0.65
CA PRO A 248 0.62 -7.18 0.22
C PRO A 248 -0.24 -5.93 0.35
N ARG A 249 -1.11 -5.70 -0.63
CA ARG A 249 -2.07 -4.59 -0.61
C ARG A 249 -3.36 -5.05 0.05
N VAL A 250 -3.41 -4.94 1.37
CA VAL A 250 -4.47 -5.48 2.24
C VAL A 250 -4.53 -4.70 3.56
N LEU A 251 -5.32 -5.16 4.53
CA LEU A 251 -5.36 -4.63 5.90
C LEU A 251 -3.94 -4.51 6.50
N THR A 252 -3.44 -3.28 6.60
CA THR A 252 -2.04 -2.93 6.87
C THR A 252 -1.49 -3.56 8.16
N PHE A 253 -1.64 -2.95 9.33
CA PHE A 253 -0.93 -3.40 10.55
C PHE A 253 -1.28 -4.85 10.92
N ARG A 254 -2.53 -5.27 10.69
CA ARG A 254 -2.97 -6.64 10.94
C ARG A 254 -2.23 -7.66 10.08
N SER A 255 -2.12 -7.41 8.77
CA SER A 255 -1.32 -8.30 7.91
C SER A 255 0.15 -8.33 8.32
N PHE A 256 0.72 -7.17 8.66
CA PHE A 256 2.12 -7.07 9.05
C PHE A 256 2.40 -7.87 10.32
N GLU A 257 1.46 -7.85 11.27
CA GLU A 257 1.51 -8.62 12.51
C GLU A 257 1.47 -10.14 12.25
N TYR A 258 0.55 -10.62 11.42
CA TYR A 258 0.50 -12.03 11.04
C TYR A 258 1.79 -12.48 10.34
N GLN A 259 2.30 -11.69 9.39
CA GLN A 259 3.55 -11.98 8.68
C GLN A 259 4.74 -12.01 9.66
N ALA A 260 4.87 -11.01 10.52
CA ALA A 260 5.94 -10.92 11.51
C ALA A 260 5.96 -12.11 12.47
N ILE A 261 4.78 -12.50 12.99
CA ILE A 261 4.68 -13.65 13.89
C ILE A 261 5.03 -14.94 13.16
N ALA A 262 4.53 -15.14 11.94
CA ALA A 262 4.83 -16.34 11.14
C ALA A 262 6.33 -16.46 10.82
N VAL A 263 6.98 -15.38 10.42
CA VAL A 263 8.43 -15.35 10.15
C VAL A 263 9.23 -15.64 11.43
N ALA A 264 8.88 -14.98 12.55
CA ALA A 264 9.56 -15.21 13.83
C ALA A 264 9.39 -16.66 14.31
N ARG A 265 8.22 -17.28 14.10
CA ARG A 265 7.96 -18.69 14.45
C ARG A 265 8.77 -19.64 13.58
N LEU A 266 8.84 -19.39 12.27
CA LEU A 266 9.66 -20.19 11.36
C LEU A 266 11.14 -20.14 11.73
N TRP A 267 11.71 -18.94 11.88
CA TRP A 267 13.14 -18.79 12.13
C TRP A 267 13.58 -19.19 13.55
N SER A 268 12.65 -19.22 14.51
CA SER A 268 12.91 -19.81 15.84
C SER A 268 12.58 -21.30 15.93
N ASN A 269 12.17 -21.95 14.83
CA ASN A 269 11.75 -23.35 14.79
C ASN A 269 10.61 -23.67 15.79
N ARG A 270 9.65 -22.74 15.90
CA ARG A 270 8.48 -22.81 16.79
C ARG A 270 7.14 -22.73 16.05
N ASN A 271 7.17 -22.80 14.73
CA ASN A 271 5.98 -22.96 13.89
C ASN A 271 5.37 -24.36 14.10
N THR A 272 4.06 -24.50 13.89
CA THR A 272 3.32 -25.75 14.16
C THR A 272 3.56 -26.82 13.11
N ARG A 273 3.83 -26.39 11.87
CA ARG A 273 4.04 -27.24 10.70
C ARG A 273 5.15 -26.66 9.83
N PRO A 274 6.01 -27.48 9.21
CA PRO A 274 7.03 -26.98 8.30
C PRO A 274 6.37 -26.25 7.11
N LEU A 275 7.15 -25.41 6.43
CA LEU A 275 6.72 -24.92 5.12
C LEU A 275 6.46 -26.11 4.18
N PRO A 276 5.47 -26.03 3.29
CA PRO A 276 5.21 -27.08 2.30
C PRO A 276 6.42 -27.37 1.42
N GLN A 277 6.40 -28.49 0.70
CA GLN A 277 7.48 -28.81 -0.23
C GLN A 277 7.63 -27.71 -1.30
N ILE A 278 8.83 -27.57 -1.85
CA ILE A 278 9.12 -26.54 -2.87
C ILE A 278 8.18 -26.67 -4.08
N ALA A 279 7.77 -27.90 -4.43
CA ALA A 279 6.80 -28.15 -5.49
C ALA A 279 5.44 -27.49 -5.20
N ASP A 280 4.91 -27.64 -3.99
CA ASP A 280 3.64 -27.05 -3.58
C ASP A 280 3.71 -25.52 -3.51
N GLN A 281 4.84 -24.98 -3.03
CA GLN A 281 5.04 -23.55 -3.00
C GLN A 281 5.15 -22.93 -4.41
N ARG A 282 5.67 -23.69 -5.40
CA ARG A 282 5.67 -23.31 -6.82
C ARG A 282 4.28 -23.38 -7.44
N LEU A 283 3.52 -24.41 -7.10
CA LEU A 283 2.14 -24.56 -7.52
C LEU A 283 1.29 -23.39 -7.01
N TRP A 284 1.41 -23.04 -5.74
CA TRP A 284 0.74 -21.87 -5.15
C TRP A 284 1.03 -20.57 -5.91
N GLU A 285 2.28 -20.30 -6.26
CA GLU A 285 2.64 -19.07 -7.01
C GLU A 285 2.06 -19.08 -8.43
N LYS A 286 2.05 -20.24 -9.08
CA LYS A 286 1.46 -20.41 -10.42
C LYS A 286 -0.04 -20.19 -10.39
N ASP A 287 -0.73 -20.82 -9.44
CA ASP A 287 -2.17 -20.69 -9.25
C ASP A 287 -2.54 -19.24 -8.93
N ARG A 288 -1.76 -18.59 -8.05
CA ARG A 288 -1.93 -17.16 -7.74
C ARG A 288 -1.81 -16.28 -8.98
N ALA A 289 -0.78 -16.51 -9.80
CA ALA A 289 -0.59 -15.76 -11.03
C ALA A 289 -1.73 -15.97 -12.04
N GLN A 290 -2.27 -17.20 -12.12
CA GLN A 290 -3.40 -17.52 -12.98
C GLN A 290 -4.69 -16.83 -12.52
N VAL A 291 -5.03 -16.93 -11.23
CA VAL A 291 -6.23 -16.32 -10.64
C VAL A 291 -6.18 -14.79 -10.78
N THR A 292 -5.08 -14.16 -10.35
CA THR A 292 -4.95 -12.69 -10.42
C THR A 292 -4.99 -12.17 -11.86
N ARG A 293 -4.43 -12.91 -12.83
CA ARG A 293 -4.54 -12.55 -14.25
C ARG A 293 -5.97 -12.66 -14.77
N ALA A 294 -6.69 -13.72 -14.41
CA ALA A 294 -8.09 -13.91 -14.79
C ALA A 294 -8.98 -12.79 -14.23
N GLU A 295 -8.73 -12.39 -12.98
CA GLU A 295 -9.48 -11.35 -12.27
C GLU A 295 -8.98 -9.92 -12.54
N ARG A 296 -7.91 -9.76 -13.34
CA ARG A 296 -7.24 -8.46 -13.63
C ARG A 296 -6.76 -7.74 -12.36
N LYS A 297 -6.37 -8.50 -11.33
CA LYS A 297 -5.78 -8.03 -10.07
C LYS A 297 -4.26 -8.02 -10.14
N ARG A 298 -3.62 -7.26 -9.25
CA ARG A 298 -2.16 -7.35 -9.06
C ARG A 298 -1.81 -8.62 -8.27
N PHE A 299 -0.64 -9.20 -8.52
CA PHE A 299 -0.23 -10.45 -7.88
C PHE A 299 -0.33 -10.42 -6.34
N HIS A 300 0.12 -9.31 -5.73
CA HIS A 300 0.13 -9.11 -4.26
C HIS A 300 -1.08 -8.32 -3.72
N GLN A 301 -2.12 -8.11 -4.53
CA GLN A 301 -3.38 -7.55 -4.02
C GLN A 301 -4.17 -8.67 -3.39
N ILE A 302 -4.52 -8.57 -2.10
CA ILE A 302 -5.36 -9.53 -1.40
C ILE A 302 -6.63 -8.78 -1.04
N ASP A 303 -7.75 -9.19 -1.61
CA ASP A 303 -9.01 -8.52 -1.37
C ASP A 303 -9.57 -8.91 0.00
N TRP A 304 -10.26 -7.95 0.61
CA TRP A 304 -10.73 -8.04 2.00
C TRP A 304 -12.22 -8.38 2.08
N ASP A 305 -12.91 -8.36 0.95
CA ASP A 305 -14.36 -8.45 0.80
C ASP A 305 -14.83 -9.71 0.06
N ASP A 306 -13.91 -10.60 -0.33
CA ASP A 306 -14.19 -11.90 -0.98
C ASP A 306 -13.76 -13.10 -0.13
N GLY A 307 -13.34 -12.86 1.12
CA GLY A 307 -12.85 -13.89 2.03
C GLY A 307 -11.36 -14.23 1.88
N GLU A 308 -10.69 -13.77 0.82
CA GLU A 308 -9.29 -14.10 0.55
C GLU A 308 -8.35 -13.67 1.69
N THR A 309 -8.56 -12.46 2.21
CA THR A 309 -7.83 -11.96 3.39
C THR A 309 -7.98 -12.88 4.60
N MET A 310 -9.19 -13.42 4.83
CA MET A 310 -9.46 -14.30 5.98
C MET A 310 -8.78 -15.66 5.82
N ASP A 311 -8.78 -16.20 4.60
CA ASP A 311 -8.10 -17.46 4.31
C ASP A 311 -6.58 -17.33 4.44
N TRP A 312 -6.02 -16.22 3.96
CA TRP A 312 -4.61 -15.92 4.13
C TRP A 312 -4.21 -15.74 5.60
N PHE A 313 -5.00 -14.98 6.37
CA PHE A 313 -4.78 -14.80 7.81
C PHE A 313 -4.93 -16.12 8.57
N ARG A 314 -5.91 -16.96 8.23
CA ARG A 314 -6.07 -18.29 8.81
C ARG A 314 -4.84 -19.15 8.51
N TRP A 315 -4.34 -19.14 7.28
CA TRP A 315 -3.14 -19.88 6.91
C TRP A 315 -1.93 -19.45 7.75
N LEU A 316 -1.70 -18.13 7.91
CA LEU A 316 -0.61 -17.57 8.72
C LEU A 316 -0.79 -17.89 10.22
N PHE A 317 -2.02 -17.78 10.73
CA PHE A 317 -2.38 -18.12 12.10
C PHE A 317 -2.04 -19.58 12.41
N GLU A 318 -2.55 -20.51 11.59
CA GLU A 318 -2.33 -21.95 11.76
C GLU A 318 -0.86 -22.32 11.67
N PHE A 319 -0.14 -21.74 10.70
CA PHE A 319 1.29 -21.98 10.51
C PHE A 319 2.12 -21.47 11.69
N ALA A 320 1.83 -20.27 12.18
CA ALA A 320 2.54 -19.67 13.31
C ALA A 320 2.30 -20.42 14.62
N GLY A 321 1.05 -20.82 14.87
CA GLY A 321 0.65 -21.46 16.12
C GLY A 321 0.52 -20.51 17.31
N LEU A 322 0.15 -21.12 18.45
CA LEU A 322 -0.04 -20.42 19.71
C LEU A 322 1.30 -20.13 20.42
N PRO A 323 1.31 -19.18 21.37
CA PRO A 323 2.40 -19.03 22.32
C PRO A 323 2.68 -20.30 23.12
N GLN A 324 3.91 -20.40 23.66
CA GLN A 324 4.25 -21.47 24.60
C GLN A 324 3.63 -21.21 25.97
N LEU A 325 3.52 -22.26 26.79
CA LEU A 325 2.91 -22.20 28.12
C LEU A 325 3.61 -21.19 29.03
N GLU A 326 4.92 -21.03 28.87
CA GLU A 326 5.79 -20.11 29.61
C GLU A 326 5.60 -18.64 29.18
N GLY A 327 4.66 -18.35 28.26
CA GLY A 327 4.38 -17.01 27.76
C GLY A 327 5.30 -16.56 26.62
N HIS A 328 6.10 -17.46 26.04
CA HIS A 328 7.03 -17.10 24.97
C HIS A 328 6.36 -16.95 23.60
N GLY A 329 6.60 -15.77 23.01
CA GLY A 329 6.18 -15.38 21.67
C GLY A 329 4.74 -14.87 21.61
N ARG A 330 4.46 -14.02 20.61
CA ARG A 330 3.15 -13.38 20.48
C ARG A 330 2.08 -14.36 19.99
N CYS A 331 0.84 -14.12 20.43
CA CYS A 331 -0.34 -14.78 19.90
C CYS A 331 -0.66 -14.16 18.54
N PRO A 332 -0.83 -14.96 17.47
CA PRO A 332 -1.34 -14.41 16.22
C PRO A 332 -2.70 -13.72 16.48
N PRO A 333 -3.00 -12.59 15.80
CA PRO A 333 -4.22 -11.86 16.03
C PRO A 333 -5.46 -12.76 15.98
N VAL A 334 -6.40 -12.55 16.90
CA VAL A 334 -7.72 -13.18 16.86
C VAL A 334 -8.70 -12.19 16.26
N LEU A 335 -9.40 -12.60 15.22
CA LEU A 335 -10.46 -11.81 14.59
C LEU A 335 -11.78 -12.20 15.23
N ASP A 336 -12.09 -11.55 16.36
CA ASP A 336 -13.32 -11.78 17.11
C ASP A 336 -14.56 -11.34 16.33
N ILE A 337 -15.75 -11.62 16.88
CA ILE A 337 -17.02 -11.30 16.24
C ILE A 337 -17.16 -9.82 15.89
N ARG A 338 -16.62 -8.93 16.74
CA ARG A 338 -16.65 -7.48 16.53
C ARG A 338 -15.73 -7.07 15.38
N THR A 339 -14.52 -7.62 15.32
CA THR A 339 -13.56 -7.34 14.26
C THR A 339 -14.06 -7.87 12.92
N ARG A 340 -14.63 -9.07 12.89
CA ARG A 340 -15.24 -9.62 11.69
C ARG A 340 -16.41 -8.77 11.21
N TRP A 341 -17.32 -8.41 12.13
CA TRP A 341 -18.42 -7.52 11.81
C TRP A 341 -17.90 -6.19 11.24
N ALA A 342 -16.86 -5.59 11.83
CA ALA A 342 -16.28 -4.34 11.34
C ALA A 342 -15.64 -4.49 9.94
N ILE A 343 -14.92 -5.58 9.66
CA ILE A 343 -14.34 -5.88 8.34
C ILE A 343 -15.44 -6.02 7.29
N GLU A 344 -16.50 -6.73 7.66
CA GLU A 344 -17.66 -6.92 6.80
C GLU A 344 -18.32 -5.56 6.59
N HIS A 345 -18.77 -4.86 7.63
CA HIS A 345 -19.79 -3.79 7.56
C HIS A 345 -19.27 -2.36 7.45
N ILE A 346 -18.05 -2.05 7.91
CA ILE A 346 -17.55 -0.66 7.93
C ILE A 346 -16.80 -0.36 6.64
N LYS A 347 -17.32 0.56 5.81
CA LYS A 347 -16.72 0.95 4.52
C LYS A 347 -16.27 2.42 4.54
N LYS A 348 -15.11 2.68 3.94
CA LYS A 348 -14.57 4.05 3.79
C LYS A 348 -15.24 4.81 2.64
N TYR A 349 -15.54 4.09 1.55
CA TYR A 349 -16.04 4.67 0.31
C TYR A 349 -17.39 4.05 -0.05
N HIS A 350 -18.30 4.86 -0.60
CA HIS A 350 -19.54 4.36 -1.20
C HIS A 350 -19.21 3.45 -2.39
N GLY A 351 -19.99 2.38 -2.58
CA GLY A 351 -19.86 1.50 -3.75
C GLY A 351 -18.77 0.42 -3.66
N GLN A 352 -18.16 0.17 -2.49
CA GLN A 352 -17.38 -1.05 -2.27
C GLN A 352 -18.30 -2.28 -2.28
N ARG A 353 -18.66 -2.76 -3.49
CA ARG A 353 -19.42 -4.00 -3.67
C ARG A 353 -18.61 -5.15 -3.07
N GLY A 354 -19.14 -5.83 -2.07
CA GLY A 354 -18.65 -7.14 -1.68
C GLY A 354 -18.84 -8.12 -2.82
N ALA A 355 -17.79 -8.83 -3.21
CA ALA A 355 -17.89 -9.91 -4.19
C ALA A 355 -18.52 -11.12 -3.50
N GLY A 356 -19.85 -11.21 -3.56
CA GLY A 356 -20.61 -12.32 -2.95
C GLY A 356 -22.10 -12.37 -3.32
N CYS A 357 -22.72 -11.25 -3.70
CA CYS A 357 -24.07 -11.28 -4.25
C CYS A 357 -24.02 -11.55 -5.76
N SER A 358 -24.19 -12.82 -6.14
CA SER A 358 -24.67 -13.19 -7.48
C SER A 358 -25.91 -12.36 -7.82
N GLU A 359 -26.10 -12.05 -9.10
CA GLU A 359 -27.28 -11.37 -9.66
C GLU A 359 -28.58 -12.11 -9.32
N VAL A 360 -29.07 -11.90 -8.10
CA VAL A 360 -30.47 -12.03 -7.77
C VAL A 360 -30.99 -10.60 -7.80
N GLN A 361 -31.99 -10.36 -8.64
CA GLN A 361 -32.83 -9.18 -8.53
C GLN A 361 -33.44 -9.18 -7.12
N ASP A 362 -32.75 -8.60 -6.15
CA ASP A 362 -33.31 -8.37 -4.83
C ASP A 362 -33.47 -6.87 -4.66
N SER A 363 -34.73 -6.45 -4.70
CA SER A 363 -35.22 -5.13 -4.36
C SER A 363 -35.18 -4.93 -2.83
N ARG A 364 -34.07 -5.30 -2.20
CA ARG A 364 -33.84 -5.13 -0.76
C ARG A 364 -32.67 -4.18 -0.59
N ASP A 365 -33.06 -3.00 -0.14
CA ASP A 365 -32.29 -1.89 0.41
C ASP A 365 -30.76 -1.97 0.33
N ASP A 366 -30.18 -0.95 -0.30
CA ASP A 366 -28.75 -0.56 -0.21
C ASP A 366 -28.33 -0.20 1.25
N ASP A 367 -29.09 -0.59 2.29
CA ASP A 367 -29.02 -0.12 3.68
C ASP A 367 -28.22 -1.02 4.65
N GLU A 368 -27.58 -2.11 4.21
CA GLU A 368 -26.84 -3.00 5.12
C GLU A 368 -25.39 -2.56 5.45
N TRP A 369 -24.90 -1.47 4.84
CA TRP A 369 -23.55 -0.95 5.09
C TRP A 369 -23.55 0.32 5.95
N GLU A 370 -22.77 0.32 7.02
CA GLU A 370 -22.44 1.56 7.74
C GLU A 370 -21.32 2.30 7.00
N VAL A 371 -21.70 3.27 6.16
CA VAL A 371 -20.75 4.20 5.55
C VAL A 371 -20.44 5.30 6.54
N VAL A 372 -19.16 5.47 6.85
CA VAL A 372 -18.72 6.51 7.78
C VAL A 372 -18.69 7.84 7.05
N GLU A 373 -19.59 8.74 7.43
CA GLU A 373 -19.60 10.09 6.90
C GLU A 373 -18.31 10.85 7.28
N PRO A 374 -17.80 11.72 6.40
CA PRO A 374 -16.55 12.45 6.61
C PRO A 374 -16.61 13.49 7.73
N HIS A 375 -17.77 13.68 8.38
CA HIS A 375 -17.98 14.65 9.45
C HIS A 375 -18.30 14.00 10.78
N ARG A 376 -17.27 13.70 11.57
CA ARG A 376 -17.29 13.95 13.03
C ARG A 376 -15.94 14.50 13.46
N ASP A 377 -16.05 15.69 14.02
CA ASP A 377 -15.03 16.65 14.40
C ASP A 377 -14.00 16.09 15.40
N SER A 378 -12.77 16.61 15.33
CA SER A 378 -11.65 16.34 16.24
C SER A 378 -11.78 17.02 17.61
N LEU A 379 -12.94 17.60 17.93
CA LEU A 379 -13.18 18.41 19.14
C LEU A 379 -14.31 17.91 20.05
N SER A 380 -14.81 16.68 19.91
CA SER A 380 -15.91 16.18 20.76
C SER A 380 -15.51 15.55 22.10
N PHE A 381 -14.30 15.81 22.61
CA PHE A 381 -13.91 15.42 23.97
C PHE A 381 -13.11 16.54 24.66
N LEU A 382 -13.83 17.41 25.36
CA LEU A 382 -13.41 17.88 26.68
C LEU A 382 -13.53 16.74 27.69
#